data_AF-A0A150GLG7-F1
#
_entry.id   AF-A0A150GLG7-F1
#
_cell.length_a   1.000
_cell.length_b   1.000
_cell.length_c   1.000
_cell.angle_alpha   90.00
_cell.angle_beta   90.00
_cell.angle_gamma   90.00
#
_symmetry.space_group_name_H-M   'P 1'
#
loop_
_entity.id
_entity.type
_entity.pdbx_description
1 polymer ?
#
loop_
_entity_poly.entity_id
_entity_poly.type
_entity_poly.pdbx_seq_one_letter_code
_entity_poly.pdbx_strand_id
1 'polypeptide(L)'
;MPMPSTSLVLEDLTQAIERTVDTKASRAEMATSLQQKANAADMAARLRELEALLATKADVADMERRALKNEVEASLRTQMADVHTLLRSKTEDAEFKAFKEHADRQLSSLRTDVTRLGSGLEAARAALDSKAGVAEVSAALAQKADLAEVEDKLRDKISRKMFQEGMSRKADVAQLDQVETRLGQELADVRTLAGRKADATAVEEVSSRTERLRQRVEADSDTTAAALRTISATFDNTLADVRGRLEGTATQMASLQRNLGALEQGLREVDTAFRETISKKADAVEVYRLLDRKADATAVTEALQHKASQETVDMVLAKVDNALDLSARVEALQRDVESKIGEAKVCAELENKAPVNEIMRLERQQGVINSGFAQNLHMARWLWKSTRTKAGNAVPWEIQAVNTDSDNFLWEEGKATIVTVAPGLYEVYFGFYPAAGASRKGRAPPLIQLLINGEVAMVAVNNPSAIQAGSGGAAGAYIGAASPAGARSPRTGTSSIASGPPGMERATSTTGLVTSNTTGLTGWDVLSLPAKAKIAVTYQGEDRGEGFLGLRKL
;
A
#
# COMPACT_ATOMS: atom_id res chain seq x y z
N MET A 1 -65.72 15.74 131.61
CA MET A 1 -65.12 16.19 130.35
C MET A 1 -64.01 15.23 129.96
N PRO A 2 -64.20 14.36 128.95
CA PRO A 2 -63.11 13.60 128.36
C PRO A 2 -62.66 14.24 127.04
N MET A 3 -61.34 14.34 126.88
CA MET A 3 -60.62 14.94 125.76
C MET A 3 -60.77 14.09 124.49
N PRO A 4 -60.83 14.71 123.29
CA PRO A 4 -60.87 13.99 122.02
C PRO A 4 -59.49 13.39 121.70
N SER A 5 -59.54 12.13 121.26
CA SER A 5 -58.40 11.27 120.93
C SER A 5 -57.52 11.83 119.81
N THR A 6 -56.26 12.11 120.14
CA THR A 6 -55.19 12.61 119.26
C THR A 6 -54.74 11.62 118.17
N SER A 7 -55.26 10.38 118.16
CA SER A 7 -54.88 9.33 117.21
C SER A 7 -55.41 9.55 115.79
N LEU A 8 -56.60 10.16 115.64
CA LEU A 8 -57.26 10.32 114.33
C LEU A 8 -56.64 11.45 113.49
N VAL A 9 -56.02 12.44 114.14
CA VAL A 9 -55.41 13.59 113.45
C VAL A 9 -54.07 13.24 112.81
N LEU A 10 -53.33 12.27 113.38
CA LEU A 10 -52.04 11.84 112.85
C LEU A 10 -52.18 10.97 111.59
N GLU A 11 -53.22 10.15 111.50
CA GLU A 11 -53.44 9.27 110.35
C GLU A 11 -53.88 10.06 109.11
N ASP A 12 -54.76 11.05 109.28
CA ASP A 12 -55.15 11.98 108.23
C ASP A 12 -53.97 12.85 107.74
N LEU A 13 -53.08 13.29 108.65
CA LEU A 13 -51.90 14.05 108.26
C LEU A 13 -50.91 13.20 107.44
N THR A 14 -50.75 11.93 107.80
CA THR A 14 -49.84 11.01 107.11
C THR A 14 -50.35 10.70 105.70
N GLN A 15 -51.65 10.44 105.55
CA GLN A 15 -52.28 10.24 104.23
C GLN A 15 -52.24 11.50 103.35
N ALA A 16 -52.39 12.68 103.95
CA ALA A 16 -52.25 13.94 103.22
C ALA A 16 -50.81 14.16 102.74
N ILE A 17 -49.81 13.85 103.57
CA ILE A 17 -48.40 13.96 103.19
C ILE A 17 -48.04 12.95 102.09
N GLU A 18 -48.47 11.69 102.18
CA GLU A 18 -48.26 10.69 101.12
C GLU A 18 -48.85 11.13 99.78
N ARG A 19 -50.11 11.60 99.74
CA ARG A 19 -50.72 12.12 98.50
C ARG A 19 -49.97 13.34 97.94
N THR A 20 -49.43 14.19 98.83
CA THR A 20 -48.69 15.38 98.40
C THR A 20 -47.28 15.02 97.89
N VAL A 21 -46.66 13.98 98.45
CA VAL A 21 -45.36 13.48 98.01
C VAL A 21 -45.49 12.74 96.67
N ASP A 22 -46.50 11.88 96.51
CA ASP A 22 -46.74 11.16 95.25
C ASP A 22 -47.07 12.10 94.09
N THR A 23 -47.87 13.14 94.34
CA THR A 23 -48.19 14.14 93.31
C THR A 23 -46.99 15.03 92.96
N LYS A 24 -46.09 15.31 93.91
CA LYS A 24 -44.85 16.05 93.64
C LYS A 24 -43.79 15.20 92.94
N ALA A 25 -43.63 13.94 93.33
CA ALA A 25 -42.75 12.99 92.65
C ALA A 25 -43.21 12.78 91.20
N SER A 26 -44.51 12.57 90.98
CA SER A 26 -45.09 12.44 89.63
C SER A 26 -44.88 13.70 88.76
N ARG A 27 -44.96 14.90 89.35
CA ARG A 27 -44.72 16.15 88.61
C ARG A 27 -43.24 16.36 88.27
N ALA A 28 -42.33 15.98 89.17
CA ALA A 28 -40.89 16.04 88.91
C ALA A 28 -40.48 15.03 87.82
N GLU A 29 -41.00 13.81 87.87
CA GLU A 29 -40.78 12.78 86.84
C GLU A 29 -41.39 13.17 85.48
N MET A 30 -42.54 13.82 85.47
CA MET A 30 -43.13 14.36 84.23
C MET A 30 -42.27 15.49 83.65
N ALA A 31 -41.72 16.38 84.50
CA ALA A 31 -40.83 17.44 84.05
C ALA A 31 -39.51 16.90 83.47
N THR A 32 -38.91 15.88 84.08
CA THR A 32 -37.70 15.24 83.54
C THR A 32 -37.99 14.48 82.25
N SER A 33 -39.13 13.80 82.14
CA SER A 33 -39.54 13.12 80.91
C SER A 33 -39.77 14.11 79.75
N LEU A 34 -40.40 15.26 80.03
CA LEU A 34 -40.59 16.33 79.03
C LEU A 34 -39.25 16.95 78.61
N GLN A 35 -38.33 17.17 79.54
CA GLN A 35 -36.99 17.69 79.23
C GLN A 35 -36.18 16.68 78.38
N GLN A 36 -36.25 15.39 78.70
CA GLN A 36 -35.61 14.34 77.90
C GLN A 36 -36.23 14.26 76.50
N LYS A 37 -37.55 14.41 76.37
CA LYS A 37 -38.24 14.42 75.08
C LYS A 37 -37.89 15.65 74.24
N ALA A 38 -37.76 16.83 74.86
CA ALA A 38 -37.29 18.04 74.20
C ALA A 38 -35.85 17.87 73.69
N ASN A 39 -34.95 17.35 74.52
CA ASN A 39 -33.56 17.06 74.14
C ASN A 39 -33.48 16.02 73.01
N ALA A 40 -34.34 14.99 73.02
CA ALA A 40 -34.42 13.99 71.95
C ALA A 40 -34.93 14.59 70.64
N ALA A 41 -35.89 15.50 70.69
CA ALA A 41 -36.39 16.22 69.51
C ALA A 41 -35.31 17.12 68.90
N ASP A 42 -34.55 17.84 69.74
CA ASP A 42 -33.42 18.68 69.31
C ASP A 42 -32.29 17.84 68.70
N MET A 43 -31.97 16.69 69.29
CA MET A 43 -30.99 15.76 68.71
C MET A 43 -31.47 15.20 67.36
N ALA A 44 -32.75 14.86 67.22
CA ALA A 44 -33.32 14.41 65.95
C ALA A 44 -33.28 15.53 64.88
N ALA A 45 -33.46 16.79 65.26
CA ALA A 45 -33.31 17.92 64.34
C ALA A 45 -31.85 18.09 63.88
N ARG A 46 -30.89 18.03 64.80
CA ARG A 46 -29.45 18.11 64.48
C ARG A 46 -28.97 16.94 63.61
N LEU A 47 -29.49 15.73 63.83
CA LEU A 47 -29.18 14.58 62.96
C LEU A 47 -29.67 14.79 61.54
N ARG A 48 -30.89 15.30 61.34
CA ARG A 48 -31.39 15.63 59.99
C ARG A 48 -30.58 16.72 59.31
N GLU A 49 -30.13 17.73 60.05
CA GLU A 49 -29.27 18.79 59.51
C GLU A 49 -27.89 18.23 59.09
N LEU A 50 -27.31 17.35 59.89
CA LEU A 50 -26.07 16.65 59.53
C LEU A 50 -26.24 15.75 58.32
N GLU A 51 -27.34 15.01 58.20
CA GLU A 51 -27.67 14.21 57.01
C GLU A 51 -27.77 15.10 55.75
N ALA A 52 -28.39 16.26 55.85
CA ALA A 52 -28.48 17.22 54.74
C ALA A 52 -27.10 17.80 54.35
N LEU A 53 -26.26 18.13 55.32
CA LEU A 53 -24.89 18.60 55.07
C LEU A 53 -23.99 17.50 54.47
N LEU A 54 -24.17 16.24 54.88
CA LEU A 54 -23.44 15.13 54.30
C LEU A 54 -23.88 14.85 52.86
N ALA A 55 -25.18 14.98 52.54
CA ALA A 55 -25.68 14.85 51.19
C ALA A 55 -25.10 15.93 50.25
N THR A 56 -25.11 17.20 50.69
CA THR A 56 -24.51 18.28 49.88
C THR A 56 -23.00 18.12 49.71
N LYS A 57 -22.28 17.65 50.72
CA LYS A 57 -20.84 17.36 50.61
C LYS A 57 -20.54 16.20 49.66
N ALA A 58 -21.38 15.16 49.63
CA ALA A 58 -21.26 14.07 48.68
C ALA A 58 -21.45 14.56 47.23
N ASP A 59 -22.43 15.44 47.00
CA ASP A 59 -22.65 16.05 45.68
C ASP A 59 -21.47 16.91 45.23
N VAL A 60 -20.85 17.69 46.13
CA VAL A 60 -19.66 18.49 45.81
C VAL A 60 -18.48 17.61 45.41
N ALA A 61 -18.23 16.51 46.14
CA ALA A 61 -17.14 15.58 45.82
C ALA A 61 -17.34 14.84 44.48
N ASP A 62 -18.60 14.59 44.10
CA ASP A 62 -18.94 14.03 42.79
C ASP A 62 -18.81 15.08 41.68
N MET A 63 -19.16 16.34 41.94
CA MET A 63 -18.90 17.44 41.00
C MET A 63 -17.41 17.67 40.76
N GLU A 64 -16.57 17.66 41.80
CA GLU A 64 -15.11 17.78 41.67
C GLU A 64 -14.51 16.63 40.85
N ARG A 65 -14.97 15.39 41.08
CA ARG A 65 -14.53 14.24 40.27
C ARG A 65 -14.95 14.35 38.81
N ARG A 66 -16.14 14.90 38.52
CA ARG A 66 -16.58 15.16 37.14
C ARG A 66 -15.78 16.29 36.49
N ALA A 67 -15.48 17.36 37.22
CA ALA A 67 -14.66 18.46 36.72
C ALA A 67 -13.24 17.99 36.35
N LEU A 68 -12.56 17.26 37.25
CA LEU A 68 -11.25 16.67 36.99
C LEU A 68 -11.27 15.71 35.79
N LYS A 69 -12.31 14.86 35.68
CA LYS A 69 -12.46 13.97 34.53
C LYS A 69 -12.58 14.75 33.23
N ASN A 70 -13.36 15.83 33.21
CA ASN A 70 -13.53 16.67 32.02
C ASN A 70 -12.23 17.38 31.64
N GLU A 71 -11.46 17.89 32.61
CA GLU A 71 -10.14 18.51 32.36
C GLU A 71 -9.14 17.49 31.79
N VAL A 72 -9.09 16.27 32.33
CA VAL A 72 -8.24 15.19 31.81
C VAL A 72 -8.65 14.80 30.40
N GLU A 73 -9.94 14.66 30.12
CA GLU A 73 -10.43 14.37 28.77
C GLU A 73 -10.13 15.51 27.78
N ALA A 74 -10.25 16.77 28.20
CA ALA A 74 -9.90 17.92 27.37
C ALA A 74 -8.39 17.94 27.06
N SER A 75 -7.55 17.74 28.07
CA SER A 75 -6.09 17.65 27.91
C SER A 75 -5.69 16.53 26.95
N LEU A 76 -6.30 15.34 27.09
CA LEU A 76 -6.03 14.20 26.20
C LEU A 76 -6.47 14.47 24.75
N ARG A 77 -7.62 15.12 24.54
CA ARG A 77 -8.07 15.52 23.19
C ARG A 77 -7.09 16.49 22.54
N THR A 78 -6.59 17.47 23.29
CA THR A 78 -5.58 18.41 22.80
C THR A 78 -4.29 17.70 22.43
N GLN A 79 -3.77 16.83 23.30
CA GLN A 79 -2.56 16.04 23.00
C GLN A 79 -2.73 15.14 21.76
N MET A 80 -3.89 14.49 21.60
CA MET A 80 -4.18 13.71 20.39
C MET A 80 -4.25 14.57 19.13
N ALA A 81 -4.82 15.77 19.21
CA ALA A 81 -4.85 16.72 18.10
C ALA A 81 -3.43 17.18 17.70
N ASP A 82 -2.56 17.43 18.68
CA ASP A 82 -1.16 17.79 18.44
C ASP A 82 -0.39 16.64 17.78
N VAL A 83 -0.58 15.40 18.24
CA VAL A 83 0.02 14.21 17.62
C VAL A 83 -0.48 14.03 16.19
N HIS A 84 -1.77 14.22 15.92
CA HIS A 84 -2.31 14.17 14.55
C HIS A 84 -1.73 15.26 13.66
N THR A 85 -1.54 16.46 14.21
CA THR A 85 -0.94 17.60 13.48
C THR A 85 0.53 17.33 13.17
N LEU A 86 1.29 16.78 14.12
CA LEU A 86 2.69 16.38 13.94
C LEU A 86 2.86 15.22 12.95
N LEU A 87 1.95 14.24 12.98
CA LEU A 87 1.94 13.14 12.01
C LEU A 87 1.61 13.66 10.61
N ARG A 88 0.63 14.57 10.49
CA ARG A 88 0.27 15.21 9.23
C ARG A 88 1.44 16.04 8.67
N SER A 89 2.11 16.83 9.51
CA SER A 89 3.26 17.64 9.08
C SER A 89 4.44 16.77 8.63
N LYS A 90 4.68 15.63 9.30
CA LYS A 90 5.72 14.67 8.86
C LYS A 90 5.34 13.91 7.58
N THR A 91 4.07 13.60 7.35
CA THR A 91 3.63 13.05 6.06
C THR A 91 3.70 14.06 4.93
N GLU A 92 3.66 15.35 5.25
CA GLU A 92 3.82 16.47 4.33
C GLU A 92 5.27 16.98 4.25
N ASP A 93 6.25 16.25 4.81
CA ASP A 93 7.66 16.66 4.82
C ASP A 93 8.08 17.07 3.41
N ALA A 94 8.37 18.37 3.26
CA ALA A 94 8.79 18.99 2.00
C ALA A 94 9.99 18.27 1.39
N GLU A 95 10.80 17.63 2.23
CA GLU A 95 11.90 16.77 1.88
C GLU A 95 11.50 15.50 1.12
N PHE A 96 10.42 14.84 1.53
CA PHE A 96 9.89 13.67 0.82
C PHE A 96 9.25 14.09 -0.50
N LYS A 97 8.58 15.25 -0.52
CA LYS A 97 8.04 15.85 -1.74
C LYS A 97 9.16 16.21 -2.74
N ALA A 98 10.23 16.85 -2.27
CA ALA A 98 11.38 17.22 -3.10
C ALA A 98 12.09 15.97 -3.66
N PHE A 99 12.21 14.91 -2.85
CA PHE A 99 12.73 13.62 -3.30
C PHE A 99 11.85 12.98 -4.37
N LYS A 100 10.52 12.96 -4.16
CA LYS A 100 9.56 12.45 -5.14
C LYS A 100 9.63 13.23 -6.46
N GLU A 101 9.66 14.55 -6.41
CA GLU A 101 9.79 15.39 -7.61
C GLU A 101 11.13 15.16 -8.33
N HIS A 102 12.22 14.93 -7.59
CA HIS A 102 13.51 14.57 -8.19
C HIS A 102 13.44 13.20 -8.88
N ALA A 103 12.83 12.20 -8.24
CA ALA A 103 12.64 10.87 -8.82
C ALA A 103 11.74 10.91 -10.06
N ASP A 104 10.66 11.70 -10.04
CA ASP A 104 9.75 11.87 -11.17
C ASP A 104 10.45 12.57 -12.36
N ARG A 105 11.34 13.53 -12.09
CA ARG A 105 12.21 14.15 -13.11
C ARG A 105 13.17 13.13 -13.73
N GLN A 106 13.80 12.28 -12.92
CA GLN A 106 14.70 11.23 -13.43
C GLN A 106 13.94 10.20 -14.27
N LEU A 107 12.76 9.75 -13.82
CA LEU A 107 11.92 8.81 -14.57
C LEU A 107 11.44 9.39 -15.90
N SER A 108 11.11 10.69 -15.93
CA SER A 108 10.71 11.39 -17.15
C SER A 108 11.87 11.46 -18.15
N SER A 109 13.09 11.76 -17.70
CA SER A 109 14.30 11.74 -18.53
C SER A 109 14.57 10.35 -19.12
N LEU A 110 14.49 9.31 -18.29
CA LEU A 110 14.66 7.91 -18.73
C LEU A 110 13.62 7.51 -19.78
N ARG A 111 12.36 7.93 -19.63
CA ARG A 111 11.32 7.68 -20.64
C ARG A 111 11.63 8.37 -21.97
N THR A 112 12.12 9.60 -21.94
CA THR A 112 12.52 10.29 -23.18
C THR A 112 13.67 9.59 -23.88
N ASP A 113 14.65 9.09 -23.13
CA ASP A 113 15.77 8.32 -23.69
C ASP A 113 15.33 6.97 -24.26
N VAL A 114 14.45 6.22 -23.57
CA VAL A 114 13.87 4.97 -24.09
C VAL A 114 13.09 5.21 -25.37
N THR A 115 12.31 6.29 -25.45
CA THR A 115 11.55 6.64 -26.65
C THR A 115 12.49 6.99 -27.81
N ARG A 116 13.56 7.73 -27.53
CA ARG A 116 14.60 8.06 -28.51
C ARG A 116 15.30 6.79 -29.02
N LEU A 117 15.71 5.89 -28.13
CA LEU A 117 16.31 4.60 -28.49
C LEU A 117 15.35 3.73 -29.32
N GLY A 118 14.08 3.67 -28.94
CA GLY A 118 13.04 2.96 -29.71
C GLY A 118 12.91 3.50 -31.13
N SER A 119 12.87 4.83 -31.30
CA SER A 119 12.84 5.45 -32.63
C SER A 119 14.10 5.17 -33.46
N GLY A 120 15.27 5.14 -32.81
CA GLY A 120 16.53 4.78 -33.46
C GLY A 120 16.59 3.33 -33.90
N LEU A 121 16.05 2.41 -33.09
CA LEU A 121 15.96 0.99 -33.44
C LEU A 121 15.01 0.76 -34.62
N GLU A 122 13.85 1.42 -34.65
CA GLU A 122 12.93 1.34 -35.79
C GLU A 122 13.54 1.94 -37.07
N ALA A 123 14.26 3.06 -36.97
CA ALA A 123 14.98 3.60 -38.11
C ALA A 123 16.06 2.62 -38.63
N ALA A 124 16.79 1.96 -37.72
CA ALA A 124 17.76 0.93 -38.07
C ALA A 124 17.11 -0.30 -38.69
N ARG A 125 15.96 -0.73 -38.17
CA ARG A 125 15.15 -1.83 -38.73
C ARG A 125 14.65 -1.50 -40.13
N ALA A 126 14.07 -0.33 -40.34
CA ALA A 126 13.63 0.12 -41.66
C ALA A 126 14.79 0.20 -42.66
N ALA A 127 15.97 0.67 -42.22
CA ALA A 127 17.17 0.69 -43.04
C ALA A 127 17.66 -0.73 -43.37
N LEU A 128 17.57 -1.68 -42.43
CA LEU A 128 17.88 -3.08 -42.67
C LEU A 128 16.88 -3.73 -43.62
N ASP A 129 15.57 -3.50 -43.47
CA ASP A 129 14.55 -4.01 -44.38
C ASP A 129 14.73 -3.45 -45.80
N SER A 130 15.11 -2.17 -45.94
CA SER A 130 15.44 -1.58 -47.25
C SER A 130 16.70 -2.19 -47.88
N LYS A 131 17.66 -2.66 -47.07
CA LYS A 131 18.91 -3.29 -47.54
C LYS A 131 18.76 -4.80 -47.73
N ALA A 132 17.85 -5.42 -46.99
CA ALA A 132 17.41 -6.80 -47.13
C ALA A 132 16.34 -6.92 -48.22
N GLY A 133 16.46 -6.10 -49.27
CA GLY A 133 15.81 -6.31 -50.57
C GLY A 133 16.31 -7.60 -51.21
N VAL A 134 15.99 -8.73 -50.58
CA VAL A 134 16.05 -10.07 -51.14
C VAL A 134 15.28 -10.09 -52.45
N ALA A 135 14.30 -9.20 -52.65
CA ALA A 135 13.59 -9.00 -53.91
C ALA A 135 14.48 -8.52 -55.07
N GLU A 136 15.42 -7.59 -54.86
CA GLU A 136 16.33 -7.14 -55.93
C GLU A 136 17.39 -8.20 -56.23
N VAL A 137 17.93 -8.84 -55.19
CA VAL A 137 18.90 -9.94 -55.35
C VAL A 137 18.22 -11.18 -55.95
N SER A 138 16.97 -11.50 -55.59
CA SER A 138 16.18 -12.59 -56.17
C SER A 138 15.71 -12.28 -57.58
N ALA A 139 15.37 -11.01 -57.90
CA ALA A 139 15.03 -10.60 -59.26
C ALA A 139 16.26 -10.67 -60.18
N ALA A 140 17.43 -10.23 -59.70
CA ALA A 140 18.69 -10.36 -60.43
C ALA A 140 19.16 -11.81 -60.59
N LEU A 141 18.87 -12.68 -59.61
CA LEU A 141 19.09 -14.14 -59.71
C LEU A 141 18.07 -14.81 -60.63
N ALA A 142 16.81 -14.42 -60.61
CA ALA A 142 15.77 -14.93 -61.49
C ALA A 142 16.03 -14.55 -62.96
N GLN A 143 16.50 -13.33 -63.22
CA GLN A 143 16.92 -12.88 -64.55
C GLN A 143 18.19 -13.61 -65.06
N LYS A 144 18.95 -14.25 -64.16
CA LYS A 144 20.10 -15.11 -64.50
C LYS A 144 19.77 -16.60 -64.53
N ALA A 145 18.58 -17.00 -64.08
CA ALA A 145 18.15 -18.38 -63.97
C ALA A 145 17.17 -18.78 -65.09
N ASP A 146 17.24 -18.13 -66.25
CA ASP A 146 16.57 -18.56 -67.47
C ASP A 146 17.30 -19.77 -68.08
N LEU A 147 17.34 -20.86 -67.30
CA LEU A 147 17.85 -22.17 -67.71
C LEU A 147 17.02 -22.75 -68.86
N ALA A 148 15.77 -22.29 -69.05
CA ALA A 148 14.90 -22.68 -70.16
C ALA A 148 15.40 -22.15 -71.52
N GLU A 149 15.96 -20.93 -71.58
CA GLU A 149 16.51 -20.38 -72.83
C GLU A 149 17.81 -21.09 -73.26
N VAL A 150 18.59 -21.54 -72.27
CA VAL A 150 19.81 -22.35 -72.50
C VAL A 150 19.45 -23.78 -72.90
N GLU A 151 18.39 -24.36 -72.31
CA GLU A 151 17.91 -25.71 -72.65
C GLU A 151 17.27 -25.76 -74.05
N ASP A 152 16.51 -24.74 -74.46
CA ASP A 152 15.95 -24.65 -75.82
C ASP A 152 17.05 -24.45 -76.89
N LYS A 153 18.07 -23.64 -76.62
CA LYS A 153 19.23 -23.47 -77.52
C LYS A 153 20.11 -24.73 -77.63
N LEU A 154 20.12 -25.58 -76.61
CA LEU A 154 20.80 -26.89 -76.64
C LEU A 154 19.95 -27.98 -77.31
N ARG A 155 18.63 -27.95 -77.13
CA ARG A 155 17.68 -28.90 -77.72
C ARG A 155 17.56 -28.73 -79.25
N ASP A 156 17.67 -27.49 -79.74
CA ASP A 156 17.62 -27.17 -81.17
C ASP A 156 18.94 -27.48 -81.91
N LYS A 157 20.07 -27.56 -81.18
CA LYS A 157 21.38 -27.93 -81.75
C LYS A 157 21.65 -29.43 -81.84
N ILE A 158 20.88 -30.27 -81.15
CA ILE A 158 21.16 -31.71 -81.01
C ILE A 158 20.28 -32.60 -81.90
N SER A 159 19.24 -32.07 -82.52
CA SER A 159 18.34 -32.88 -83.34
C SER A 159 18.62 -32.74 -84.84
N ARG A 160 19.12 -33.83 -85.43
CA ARG A 160 19.22 -34.17 -86.87
C ARG A 160 20.45 -33.74 -87.69
N LYS A 161 21.26 -32.75 -87.32
CA LYS A 161 22.43 -32.37 -88.16
C LYS A 161 23.73 -33.13 -87.86
N MET A 162 23.99 -33.53 -86.61
CA MET A 162 25.27 -34.15 -86.23
C MET A 162 25.39 -35.66 -86.51
N PHE A 163 24.28 -36.37 -86.73
CA PHE A 163 24.34 -37.81 -86.99
C PHE A 163 24.69 -38.13 -88.46
N GLN A 164 24.48 -37.18 -89.39
CA GLN A 164 24.72 -37.39 -90.82
C GLN A 164 26.09 -36.83 -91.29
N GLU A 165 26.70 -35.91 -90.54
CA GLU A 165 28.03 -35.35 -90.83
C GLU A 165 29.19 -36.16 -90.19
N GLY A 166 28.90 -37.04 -89.21
CA GLY A 166 29.90 -37.86 -88.51
C GLY A 166 30.48 -39.04 -89.29
N MET A 167 29.91 -39.39 -90.45
CA MET A 167 30.37 -40.52 -91.29
C MET A 167 31.37 -40.10 -92.38
N SER A 168 31.66 -38.81 -92.55
CA SER A 168 32.44 -38.33 -93.71
C SER A 168 33.63 -37.40 -93.42
N ARG A 169 34.05 -37.19 -92.16
CA ARG A 169 35.24 -36.37 -91.87
C ARG A 169 36.33 -37.17 -91.17
N LYS A 170 36.98 -38.01 -91.98
CA LYS A 170 38.29 -38.59 -91.71
C LYS A 170 39.35 -37.84 -92.53
N ALA A 171 39.40 -36.52 -92.40
CA ALA A 171 40.49 -35.62 -92.82
C ALA A 171 40.04 -34.19 -92.55
N ASP A 172 40.69 -33.49 -91.62
CA ASP A 172 41.12 -32.08 -91.77
C ASP A 172 41.52 -31.49 -90.41
N VAL A 173 42.82 -31.58 -90.14
CA VAL A 173 43.50 -30.96 -88.99
C VAL A 173 43.36 -29.42 -89.01
N ALA A 174 43.12 -28.82 -90.18
CA ALA A 174 42.94 -27.37 -90.34
C ALA A 174 41.64 -26.82 -89.71
N GLN A 175 40.59 -27.64 -89.54
CA GLN A 175 39.36 -27.20 -88.86
C GLN A 175 39.53 -27.17 -87.33
N LEU A 176 40.46 -27.96 -86.78
CA LEU A 176 40.79 -27.96 -85.36
C LEU A 176 41.55 -26.68 -84.97
N ASP A 177 42.54 -26.26 -85.76
CA ASP A 177 43.29 -25.01 -85.50
C ASP A 177 42.38 -23.78 -85.49
N GLN A 178 41.36 -23.76 -86.37
CA GLN A 178 40.41 -22.65 -86.46
C GLN A 178 39.43 -22.61 -85.28
N VAL A 179 39.10 -23.78 -84.72
CA VAL A 179 38.29 -23.89 -83.50
C VAL A 179 39.13 -23.55 -82.27
N GLU A 180 40.41 -23.93 -82.23
CA GLU A 180 41.32 -23.60 -81.14
C GLU A 180 41.58 -22.09 -81.05
N THR A 181 41.80 -21.41 -82.19
CA THR A 181 41.93 -19.94 -82.22
C THR A 181 40.64 -19.25 -81.78
N ARG A 182 39.48 -19.76 -82.20
CA ARG A 182 38.18 -19.21 -81.79
C ARG A 182 37.92 -19.39 -80.29
N LEU A 183 38.21 -20.57 -79.75
CA LEU A 183 38.11 -20.82 -78.30
C LEU A 183 39.11 -19.98 -77.51
N GLY A 184 40.34 -19.79 -78.03
CA GLY A 184 41.32 -18.88 -77.44
C GLY A 184 40.83 -17.44 -77.35
N GLN A 185 40.16 -16.96 -78.41
CA GLN A 185 39.56 -15.63 -78.45
C GLN A 185 38.38 -15.50 -77.47
N GLU A 186 37.46 -16.47 -77.47
CA GLU A 186 36.31 -16.48 -76.54
C GLU A 186 36.77 -16.55 -75.07
N LEU A 187 37.86 -17.26 -74.78
CA LEU A 187 38.43 -17.36 -73.43
C LEU A 187 39.17 -16.08 -73.00
N ALA A 188 39.78 -15.35 -73.94
CA ALA A 188 40.34 -14.02 -73.70
C ALA A 188 39.24 -12.97 -73.45
N ASP A 189 38.13 -13.05 -74.18
CA ASP A 189 36.97 -12.19 -73.99
C ASP A 189 36.28 -12.46 -72.63
N VAL A 190 36.15 -13.74 -72.23
CA VAL A 190 35.64 -14.08 -70.89
C VAL A 190 36.59 -13.63 -69.78
N ARG A 191 37.91 -13.72 -69.98
CA ARG A 191 38.89 -13.19 -69.00
C ARG A 191 38.81 -11.67 -68.85
N THR A 192 38.66 -10.94 -69.95
CA THR A 192 38.51 -9.47 -69.89
C THR A 192 37.16 -9.06 -69.30
N LEU A 193 36.09 -9.81 -69.56
CA LEU A 193 34.78 -9.59 -68.95
C LEU A 193 34.77 -9.92 -67.45
N ALA A 194 35.49 -10.96 -67.03
CA ALA A 194 35.69 -11.31 -65.62
C ALA A 194 36.57 -10.27 -64.90
N GLY A 195 37.61 -9.73 -65.56
CA GLY A 195 38.41 -8.62 -65.04
C GLY A 195 37.63 -7.31 -64.90
N ARG A 196 36.62 -7.08 -65.75
CA ARG A 196 35.69 -5.95 -65.64
C ARG A 196 34.57 -6.16 -64.61
N LYS A 197 34.24 -7.41 -64.26
CA LYS A 197 33.24 -7.74 -63.22
C LYS A 197 33.81 -7.91 -61.83
N ALA A 198 35.12 -8.19 -61.74
CA ALA A 198 35.90 -8.02 -60.53
C ALA A 198 36.30 -6.53 -60.42
N ASP A 199 35.32 -5.65 -60.27
CA ASP A 199 35.56 -4.24 -59.97
C ASP A 199 36.20 -4.17 -58.57
N ALA A 200 37.53 -4.21 -58.52
CA ALA A 200 38.32 -4.06 -57.31
C ALA A 200 37.94 -2.78 -56.55
N THR A 201 37.53 -1.75 -57.28
CA THR A 201 36.97 -0.49 -56.80
C THR A 201 35.69 -0.66 -55.98
N ALA A 202 34.75 -1.50 -56.40
CA ALA A 202 33.49 -1.72 -55.68
C ALA A 202 33.73 -2.49 -54.36
N VAL A 203 34.67 -3.45 -54.37
CA VAL A 203 35.07 -4.18 -53.15
C VAL A 203 35.78 -3.25 -52.17
N GLU A 204 36.64 -2.36 -52.67
CA GLU A 204 37.37 -1.40 -51.85
C GLU A 204 36.46 -0.29 -51.28
N GLU A 205 35.42 0.11 -52.02
CA GLU A 205 34.37 1.02 -51.54
C GLU A 205 33.51 0.38 -50.44
N VAL A 206 33.12 -0.90 -50.60
CA VAL A 206 32.40 -1.64 -49.55
C VAL A 206 33.28 -1.85 -48.32
N SER A 207 34.56 -2.15 -48.49
CA SER A 207 35.53 -2.30 -47.40
C SER A 207 35.68 -1.00 -46.61
N SER A 208 35.91 0.12 -47.30
CA SER A 208 36.05 1.43 -46.66
C SER A 208 34.75 1.94 -46.04
N ARG A 209 33.58 1.60 -46.60
CA ARG A 209 32.27 1.87 -45.97
C ARG A 209 32.04 1.04 -44.72
N THR A 210 32.48 -0.23 -44.72
CA THR A 210 32.39 -1.13 -43.56
C THR A 210 33.27 -0.63 -42.42
N GLU A 211 34.48 -0.18 -42.74
CA GLU A 211 35.41 0.40 -41.76
C GLU A 211 34.86 1.70 -41.14
N ARG A 212 34.26 2.59 -41.94
CA ARG A 212 33.56 3.79 -41.42
C ARG A 212 32.33 3.45 -40.57
N LEU A 213 31.68 2.31 -40.80
CA LEU A 213 30.58 1.86 -39.97
C LEU A 213 31.11 1.35 -38.63
N ARG A 214 32.18 0.55 -38.68
CA ARG A 214 32.86 0.03 -37.49
C ARG A 214 33.33 1.15 -36.57
N GLN A 215 34.01 2.16 -37.11
CA GLN A 215 34.47 3.32 -36.33
C GLN A 215 33.32 4.11 -35.69
N ARG A 216 32.17 4.23 -36.38
CA ARG A 216 30.98 4.87 -35.80
C ARG A 216 30.38 4.05 -34.66
N VAL A 217 30.26 2.74 -34.84
CA VAL A 217 29.76 1.85 -33.77
C VAL A 217 30.67 1.90 -32.55
N GLU A 218 31.98 1.96 -32.75
CA GLU A 218 32.97 2.06 -31.67
C GLU A 218 32.86 3.42 -30.94
N ALA A 219 32.72 4.52 -31.66
CA ALA A 219 32.47 5.85 -31.08
C ALA A 219 31.13 5.93 -30.31
N ASP A 220 30.06 5.33 -30.84
CA ASP A 220 28.76 5.28 -30.18
C ASP A 220 28.82 4.39 -28.92
N SER A 221 29.57 3.29 -28.97
CA SER A 221 29.85 2.42 -27.81
C SER A 221 30.59 3.18 -26.71
N ASP A 222 31.65 3.93 -27.06
CA ASP A 222 32.40 4.74 -26.10
C ASP A 222 31.55 5.84 -25.47
N THR A 223 30.70 6.48 -26.28
CA THR A 223 29.76 7.51 -25.81
C THR A 223 28.74 6.90 -24.84
N THR A 224 28.23 5.70 -25.15
CA THR A 224 27.31 4.97 -24.27
C THR A 224 28.00 4.56 -22.97
N ALA A 225 29.23 4.06 -23.04
CA ALA A 225 30.02 3.70 -21.87
C ALA A 225 30.30 4.92 -20.97
N ALA A 226 30.62 6.08 -21.56
CA ALA A 226 30.80 7.33 -20.82
C ALA A 226 29.51 7.77 -20.11
N ALA A 227 28.36 7.72 -20.81
CA ALA A 227 27.06 8.05 -20.22
C ALA A 227 26.72 7.13 -19.04
N LEU A 228 26.96 5.82 -19.17
CA LEU A 228 26.74 4.86 -18.09
C LEU A 228 27.63 5.13 -16.86
N ARG A 229 28.90 5.52 -17.06
CA ARG A 229 29.77 5.93 -15.94
C ARG A 229 29.25 7.17 -15.23
N THR A 230 28.77 8.16 -15.98
CA THR A 230 28.16 9.38 -15.39
C THR A 230 26.91 9.03 -14.59
N ILE A 231 26.04 8.18 -15.14
CA ILE A 231 24.83 7.71 -14.44
C ILE A 231 25.22 6.99 -13.15
N SER A 232 26.18 6.06 -13.20
CA SER A 232 26.66 5.34 -12.01
C SER A 232 27.18 6.30 -10.95
N ALA A 233 28.01 7.28 -11.33
CA ALA A 233 28.53 8.28 -10.39
C ALA A 233 27.41 9.13 -9.77
N THR A 234 26.38 9.50 -10.53
CA THR A 234 25.22 10.22 -9.97
C THR A 234 24.43 9.34 -8.99
N PHE A 235 24.27 8.06 -9.28
CA PHE A 235 23.63 7.12 -8.35
C PHE A 235 24.41 6.99 -7.05
N ASP A 236 25.73 6.81 -7.12
CA ASP A 236 26.58 6.70 -5.93
C ASP A 236 26.53 7.95 -5.06
N ASN A 237 26.52 9.14 -5.68
CA ASN A 237 26.37 10.41 -4.96
C ASN A 237 25.00 10.52 -4.28
N THR A 238 23.90 10.13 -4.96
CA THR A 238 22.57 10.14 -4.33
C THR A 238 22.45 9.13 -3.19
N LEU A 239 23.09 7.96 -3.31
CA LEU A 239 23.14 6.97 -2.23
C LEU A 239 23.94 7.48 -1.03
N ALA A 240 25.05 8.18 -1.27
CA ALA A 240 25.83 8.81 -0.20
C ALA A 240 25.02 9.89 0.53
N ASP A 241 24.29 10.74 -0.20
CA ASP A 241 23.42 11.78 0.40
C ASP A 241 22.29 11.16 1.23
N VAL A 242 21.59 10.15 0.69
CA VAL A 242 20.52 9.44 1.42
C VAL A 242 21.06 8.78 2.69
N ARG A 243 22.25 8.17 2.64
CA ARG A 243 22.90 7.60 3.84
C ARG A 243 23.22 8.67 4.87
N GLY A 244 23.80 9.80 4.47
CA GLY A 244 24.09 10.91 5.37
C GLY A 244 22.84 11.47 6.05
N ARG A 245 21.73 11.59 5.29
CA ARG A 245 20.44 12.03 5.86
C ARG A 245 19.86 10.99 6.81
N LEU A 246 19.95 9.70 6.50
CA LEU A 246 19.51 8.64 7.38
C LEU A 246 20.29 8.64 8.71
N GLU A 247 21.61 8.80 8.66
CA GLU A 247 22.45 8.97 9.85
C GLU A 247 22.05 10.22 10.65
N GLY A 248 21.77 11.33 9.97
CA GLY A 248 21.20 12.54 10.58
C GLY A 248 19.90 12.27 11.34
N THR A 249 18.94 11.59 10.72
CA THR A 249 17.67 11.25 11.39
C THR A 249 17.86 10.28 12.56
N ALA A 250 18.80 9.33 12.45
CA ALA A 250 19.12 8.40 13.53
C ALA A 250 19.70 9.14 14.75
N THR A 251 20.59 10.11 14.54
CA THR A 251 21.13 10.92 15.65
C THR A 251 20.06 11.81 16.29
N GLN A 252 19.13 12.37 15.52
CA GLN A 252 17.98 13.11 16.03
C GLN A 252 17.05 12.22 16.87
N MET A 253 16.76 11.01 16.39
CA MET A 253 15.94 10.04 17.13
C MET A 253 16.60 9.64 18.46
N ALA A 254 17.91 9.42 18.46
CA ALA A 254 18.67 9.13 19.68
C ALA A 254 18.69 10.33 20.66
N SER A 255 18.62 11.56 20.16
CA SER A 255 18.46 12.77 20.98
C SER A 255 17.07 12.84 21.61
N LEU A 256 16.01 12.60 20.82
CA LEU A 256 14.63 12.57 21.31
C LEU A 256 14.41 11.47 22.37
N GLN A 257 14.99 10.29 22.17
CA GLN A 257 14.94 9.21 23.16
C GLN A 257 15.60 9.60 24.49
N ARG A 258 16.75 10.30 24.45
CA ARG A 258 17.39 10.84 25.66
C ARG A 258 16.52 11.88 26.36
N ASN A 259 15.91 12.79 25.60
CA ASN A 259 15.03 13.81 26.15
C ASN A 259 13.77 13.18 26.77
N LEU A 260 13.18 12.16 26.13
CA LEU A 260 12.04 11.43 26.65
C LEU A 260 12.41 10.71 27.96
N GLY A 261 13.57 10.06 28.02
CA GLY A 261 14.07 9.43 29.24
C GLY A 261 14.27 10.42 30.39
N ALA A 262 14.80 11.61 30.11
CA ALA A 262 14.94 12.67 31.12
C ALA A 262 13.57 13.16 31.63
N LEU A 263 12.58 13.28 30.74
CA LEU A 263 11.22 13.71 31.09
C LEU A 263 10.49 12.65 31.92
N GLU A 264 10.63 11.37 31.58
CA GLU A 264 10.12 10.27 32.41
C GLU A 264 10.75 10.25 33.80
N GLN A 265 12.05 10.53 33.90
CA GLN A 265 12.72 10.63 35.19
C GLN A 265 12.17 11.79 36.03
N GLY A 266 12.01 12.98 35.43
CA GLY A 266 11.38 14.12 36.11
C GLY A 266 9.95 13.83 36.57
N LEU A 267 9.17 13.10 35.77
CA LEU A 267 7.82 12.69 36.16
C LEU A 267 7.83 11.72 37.36
N ARG A 268 8.80 10.79 37.41
CA ARG A 268 8.98 9.90 38.57
C ARG A 268 9.37 10.68 39.82
N GLU A 269 10.25 11.67 39.70
CA GLU A 269 10.64 12.53 40.82
C GLU A 269 9.43 13.31 41.37
N VAL A 270 8.60 13.87 40.50
CA VAL A 270 7.35 14.53 40.90
C VAL A 270 6.38 13.57 41.57
N ASP A 271 6.17 12.36 41.02
CA ASP A 271 5.31 11.34 41.64
C ASP A 271 5.82 10.92 43.03
N THR A 272 7.13 10.76 43.20
CA THR A 272 7.72 10.46 44.50
C THR A 272 7.54 11.60 45.50
N ALA A 273 7.78 12.84 45.11
CA ALA A 273 7.57 14.01 45.96
C ALA A 273 6.09 14.18 46.34
N PHE A 274 5.18 13.90 45.41
CA PHE A 274 3.75 13.94 45.65
C PHE A 274 3.31 12.86 46.63
N ARG A 275 3.76 11.62 46.47
CA ARG A 275 3.50 10.53 47.42
C ARG A 275 4.09 10.81 48.80
N GLU A 276 5.28 11.38 48.88
CA GLU A 276 5.89 11.76 50.15
C GLU A 276 5.07 12.85 50.86
N THR A 277 4.56 13.82 50.10
CA THR A 277 3.67 14.87 50.62
C THR A 277 2.33 14.31 51.09
N ILE A 278 1.75 13.37 50.34
CA ILE A 278 0.53 12.66 50.76
C ILE A 278 0.81 11.83 52.00
N SER A 279 1.93 11.11 52.07
CA SER A 279 2.31 10.30 53.24
C SER A 279 2.44 11.17 54.50
N LYS A 280 3.09 12.34 54.39
CA LYS A 280 3.17 13.32 55.49
C LYS A 280 1.81 13.88 55.91
N LYS A 281 0.87 14.03 54.97
CA LYS A 281 -0.51 14.46 55.28
C LYS A 281 -1.42 13.33 55.77
N ALA A 282 -1.07 12.09 55.44
CA ALA A 282 -1.80 10.87 55.77
C ALA A 282 -1.35 10.24 57.10
N ASP A 283 -0.47 10.89 57.87
CA ASP A 283 -0.35 10.72 59.32
C ASP A 283 -1.62 11.20 60.04
N ALA A 284 -2.77 10.67 59.60
CA ALA A 284 -4.05 10.76 60.26
C ALA A 284 -3.96 10.19 61.68
N VAL A 285 -3.01 9.30 61.98
CA VAL A 285 -2.74 8.81 63.33
C VAL A 285 -2.18 9.92 64.24
N GLU A 286 -1.35 10.83 63.72
CA GLU A 286 -0.87 12.00 64.48
C GLU A 286 -2.01 13.00 64.69
N VAL A 287 -2.86 13.19 63.67
CA VAL A 287 -4.06 14.04 63.76
C VAL A 287 -5.09 13.44 64.74
N TYR A 288 -5.32 12.13 64.72
CA TYR A 288 -6.20 11.42 65.66
C TYR A 288 -5.59 11.35 67.06
N ARG A 289 -4.26 11.20 67.23
CA ARG A 289 -3.59 11.33 68.55
C ARG A 289 -3.68 12.74 69.12
N LEU A 290 -3.58 13.77 68.28
CA LEU A 290 -3.74 15.17 68.70
C LEU A 290 -5.21 15.52 68.97
N LEU A 291 -6.16 14.87 68.31
CA LEU A 291 -7.59 14.96 68.62
C LEU A 291 -7.97 14.20 69.90
N ASP A 292 -7.41 13.01 70.15
CA ASP A 292 -7.63 12.26 71.39
C ASP A 292 -6.97 12.94 72.60
N ARG A 293 -5.80 13.56 72.43
CA ARG A 293 -5.20 14.43 73.47
C ARG A 293 -5.97 15.74 73.69
N LYS A 294 -6.81 16.18 72.74
CA LYS A 294 -7.65 17.38 72.86
C LYS A 294 -8.98 17.15 73.57
N ALA A 295 -9.32 15.91 73.95
CA ALA A 295 -10.53 15.58 74.70
C ALA A 295 -10.37 15.74 76.23
N ASP A 296 -9.23 16.21 76.72
CA ASP A 296 -9.00 16.51 78.14
C ASP A 296 -9.02 18.03 78.38
N ALA A 297 -10.16 18.55 78.85
CA ALA A 297 -10.40 19.98 79.06
C ALA A 297 -9.43 20.62 80.07
N THR A 298 -8.83 19.80 80.95
CA THR A 298 -7.80 20.20 81.90
C THR A 298 -6.44 20.44 81.24
N ALA A 299 -6.06 19.61 80.27
CA ALA A 299 -4.81 19.77 79.51
C ALA A 299 -4.86 20.93 78.50
N VAL A 300 -6.04 21.26 77.97
CA VAL A 300 -6.23 22.40 77.05
C VAL A 300 -6.02 23.74 77.79
N THR A 301 -6.32 23.80 79.09
CA THR A 301 -6.13 25.02 79.89
C THR A 301 -4.66 25.21 80.29
N GLU A 302 -3.91 24.13 80.57
CA GLU A 302 -2.45 24.19 80.78
C GLU A 302 -1.66 24.44 79.48
N ALA A 303 -2.07 23.85 78.35
CA ALA A 303 -1.42 24.06 77.06
C ALA A 303 -1.64 25.47 76.49
N LEU A 304 -2.76 26.13 76.80
CA LEU A 304 -3.00 27.54 76.47
C LEU A 304 -2.17 28.50 77.36
N GLN A 305 -1.65 28.04 78.49
CA GLN A 305 -0.70 28.79 79.32
C GLN A 305 0.76 28.64 78.85
N HIS A 306 1.08 27.59 78.08
CA HIS A 306 2.32 27.51 77.31
C HIS A 306 2.10 28.10 75.92
N LYS A 307 2.29 29.43 75.84
CA LYS A 307 2.52 30.17 74.58
C LYS A 307 3.32 29.30 73.59
N ALA A 308 2.85 29.24 72.34
CA ALA A 308 3.64 28.78 71.20
C ALA A 308 5.08 29.28 71.36
N SER A 309 6.05 28.37 71.43
CA SER A 309 7.44 28.77 71.57
C SER A 309 7.78 29.68 70.40
N GLN A 310 8.51 30.77 70.68
CA GLN A 310 8.99 31.71 69.66
C GLN A 310 9.59 30.97 68.45
N GLU A 311 10.24 29.83 68.70
CA GLU A 311 10.81 28.92 67.73
C GLU A 311 9.80 28.31 66.73
N THR A 312 8.55 28.03 67.13
CA THR A 312 7.53 27.55 66.19
C THR A 312 7.03 28.67 65.29
N VAL A 313 6.96 29.90 65.81
CA VAL A 313 6.59 31.08 65.03
C VAL A 313 7.70 31.43 64.03
N ASP A 314 8.96 31.40 64.46
CA ASP A 314 10.12 31.67 63.59
C ASP A 314 10.26 30.63 62.47
N MET A 315 9.97 29.35 62.75
CA MET A 315 9.97 28.30 61.73
C MET A 315 8.82 28.45 60.72
N VAL A 316 7.65 28.95 61.15
CA VAL A 316 6.53 29.23 60.24
C VAL A 316 6.86 30.46 59.39
N LEU A 317 7.46 31.50 59.96
CA LEU A 317 7.92 32.68 59.22
C LEU A 317 8.95 32.32 58.15
N ALA A 318 9.95 31.49 58.48
CA ALA A 318 10.94 31.01 57.51
C ALA A 318 10.31 30.20 56.35
N LYS A 319 9.22 29.45 56.60
CA LYS A 319 8.48 28.75 55.55
C LYS A 319 7.66 29.69 54.68
N VAL A 320 7.12 30.78 55.26
CA VAL A 320 6.43 31.84 54.51
C VAL A 320 7.41 32.59 53.62
N ASP A 321 8.61 32.91 54.10
CA ASP A 321 9.66 33.56 53.29
C ASP A 321 10.09 32.70 52.10
N ASN A 322 10.26 31.39 52.30
CA ASN A 322 10.54 30.46 51.20
C ASN A 322 9.39 30.35 50.19
N ALA A 323 8.14 30.46 50.65
CA ALA A 323 6.97 30.46 49.75
C ALA A 323 6.90 31.75 48.93
N LEU A 324 7.28 32.90 49.51
CA LEU A 324 7.38 34.17 48.80
C LEU A 324 8.48 34.14 47.72
N ASP A 325 9.64 33.55 48.01
CA ASP A 325 10.70 33.36 47.00
C ASP A 325 10.25 32.44 45.86
N LEU A 326 9.51 31.37 46.18
CA LEU A 326 8.94 30.48 45.16
C LEU A 326 7.93 31.22 44.26
N SER A 327 7.09 32.08 44.84
CA SER A 327 6.15 32.92 44.09
C SER A 327 6.88 33.85 43.11
N ALA A 328 7.95 34.51 43.56
CA ALA A 328 8.75 35.39 42.71
C ALA A 328 9.40 34.63 41.54
N ARG A 329 9.86 33.39 41.77
CA ARG A 329 10.41 32.53 40.71
C ARG A 329 9.37 32.07 39.71
N VAL A 330 8.14 31.78 40.15
CA VAL A 330 7.03 31.42 39.26
C VAL A 330 6.65 32.62 38.38
N GLU A 331 6.57 33.82 38.94
CA GLU A 331 6.29 35.03 38.15
C GLU A 331 7.38 35.34 37.12
N ALA A 332 8.65 35.08 37.46
CA ALA A 332 9.77 35.24 36.52
C ALA A 332 9.70 34.22 35.36
N LEU A 333 9.36 32.96 35.65
CA LEU A 333 9.15 31.94 34.63
C LEU A 333 7.95 32.26 33.74
N GLN A 334 6.85 32.74 34.32
CA GLN A 334 5.66 33.11 33.57
C GLN A 334 5.97 34.25 32.58
N ARG A 335 6.74 35.26 33.00
CA ARG A 335 7.21 36.33 32.10
C ARG A 335 8.15 35.83 30.99
N ASP A 336 9.03 34.87 31.27
CA ASP A 336 9.91 34.28 30.24
C ASP A 336 9.12 33.45 29.22
N VAL A 337 8.11 32.71 29.68
CA VAL A 337 7.18 31.96 28.83
C VAL A 337 6.37 32.92 27.96
N GLU A 338 5.76 33.97 28.53
CA GLU A 338 5.01 34.98 27.78
C GLU A 338 5.89 35.73 26.75
N SER A 339 7.14 36.03 27.09
CA SER A 339 8.11 36.64 26.18
C SER A 339 8.47 35.71 24.99
N LYS A 340 8.65 34.41 25.25
CA LYS A 340 8.99 33.41 24.22
C LYS A 340 7.79 32.97 23.38
N ILE A 341 6.60 32.97 23.95
CA ILE A 341 5.33 32.63 23.28
C ILE A 341 4.75 33.85 22.55
N GLY A 342 5.32 35.05 22.70
CA GLY A 342 4.89 36.26 22.01
C GLY A 342 4.43 35.99 20.57
N GLU A 343 3.12 36.11 20.36
CA GLU A 343 2.38 35.59 19.19
C GLU A 343 3.00 36.01 17.87
N ALA A 344 3.62 37.20 17.83
CA ALA A 344 4.32 37.74 16.67
C ALA A 344 5.44 36.83 16.13
N LYS A 345 6.18 36.12 16.99
CA LYS A 345 7.31 35.29 16.55
C LYS A 345 6.84 33.93 16.04
N VAL A 346 5.81 33.37 16.66
CA VAL A 346 5.18 32.11 16.22
C VAL A 346 4.40 32.32 14.92
N CYS A 347 3.62 33.41 14.80
CA CYS A 347 2.92 33.75 13.57
C CYS A 347 3.88 34.05 12.42
N ALA A 348 4.96 34.80 12.65
CA ALA A 348 5.95 35.08 11.60
C ALA A 348 6.74 33.83 11.15
N GLU A 349 7.01 32.89 12.04
CA GLU A 349 7.61 31.60 11.66
C GLU A 349 6.64 30.68 10.92
N LEU A 350 5.35 30.70 11.29
CA LEU A 350 4.31 29.91 10.60
C LEU A 350 4.02 30.47 9.20
N GLU A 351 3.96 31.79 9.03
CA GLU A 351 3.77 32.43 7.72
C GLU A 351 4.95 32.17 6.77
N ASN A 352 6.17 32.02 7.28
CA ASN A 352 7.36 31.73 6.47
C ASN A 352 7.53 30.26 6.08
N LYS A 353 6.92 29.30 6.79
CA LYS A 353 7.22 27.86 6.59
C LYS A 353 6.42 27.18 5.49
N ALA A 354 5.28 27.72 5.07
CA ALA A 354 4.60 27.32 3.84
C ALA A 354 3.51 28.33 3.47
N PRO A 355 3.76 29.28 2.56
CA PRO A 355 2.69 30.17 2.12
C PRO A 355 1.60 29.32 1.48
N VAL A 356 0.36 29.45 1.96
CA VAL A 356 -0.83 28.70 1.48
C VAL A 356 -0.94 28.72 -0.06
N ASN A 357 -0.49 29.81 -0.68
CA ASN A 357 -0.41 29.96 -2.13
C ASN A 357 0.50 28.93 -2.82
N GLU A 358 1.62 28.54 -2.20
CA GLU A 358 2.54 27.53 -2.71
C GLU A 358 1.96 26.12 -2.58
N ILE A 359 1.27 25.83 -1.47
CA ILE A 359 0.53 24.57 -1.31
C ILE A 359 -0.54 24.45 -2.41
N MET A 360 -1.36 25.49 -2.61
CA MET A 360 -2.38 25.50 -3.67
C MET A 360 -1.78 25.43 -5.08
N ARG A 361 -0.60 26.02 -5.31
CA ARG A 361 0.12 25.90 -6.59
C ARG A 361 0.57 24.47 -6.82
N LEU A 362 1.15 23.83 -5.81
CA LEU A 362 1.64 22.45 -5.90
C LEU A 362 0.50 21.44 -6.01
N GLU A 363 -0.64 21.67 -5.35
CA GLU A 363 -1.85 20.86 -5.51
C GLU A 363 -2.36 20.93 -6.95
N ARG A 364 -2.44 22.14 -7.54
CA ARG A 364 -2.77 22.31 -8.96
C ARG A 364 -1.78 21.60 -9.88
N GLN A 365 -0.48 21.71 -9.62
CA GLN A 365 0.56 21.03 -10.41
C GLN A 365 0.45 19.49 -10.28
N GLN A 366 0.24 18.97 -9.08
CA GLN A 366 0.02 17.54 -8.85
C GLN A 366 -1.26 17.07 -9.56
N GLY A 367 -2.32 17.89 -9.58
CA GLY A 367 -3.53 17.62 -10.34
C GLY A 367 -3.26 17.50 -11.84
N VAL A 368 -2.46 18.41 -12.42
CA VAL A 368 -2.05 18.35 -13.82
C VAL A 368 -1.22 17.09 -14.10
N ILE A 369 -0.24 16.78 -13.26
CA ILE A 369 0.60 15.58 -13.41
C ILE A 369 -0.26 14.31 -13.32
N ASN A 370 -1.11 14.20 -12.31
CA ASN A 370 -2.02 13.06 -12.14
C ASN A 370 -2.96 12.91 -13.33
N SER A 371 -3.49 14.02 -13.86
CA SER A 371 -4.32 14.00 -15.06
C SER A 371 -3.54 13.49 -16.29
N GLY A 372 -2.28 13.90 -16.45
CA GLY A 372 -1.42 13.42 -17.53
C GLY A 372 -1.06 11.94 -17.39
N PHE A 373 -0.81 11.45 -16.17
CA PHE A 373 -0.58 10.01 -15.95
C PHE A 373 -1.84 9.17 -16.16
N ALA A 374 -3.00 9.64 -15.72
CA ALA A 374 -4.28 8.98 -15.96
C ALA A 374 -4.60 8.92 -17.46
N GLN A 375 -4.32 9.99 -18.21
CA GLN A 375 -4.47 10.01 -19.67
C GLN A 375 -3.56 9.03 -20.40
N ASN A 376 -2.37 8.73 -19.86
CA ASN A 376 -1.41 7.82 -20.50
C ASN A 376 -1.58 6.35 -20.09
N LEU A 377 -2.41 6.07 -19.07
CA LEU A 377 -2.70 4.73 -18.61
C LEU A 377 -4.18 4.49 -18.82
N HIS A 378 -4.57 3.93 -19.97
CA HIS A 378 -5.96 3.59 -20.23
C HIS A 378 -6.30 2.22 -19.62
N MET A 379 -6.50 2.13 -18.29
CA MET A 379 -6.77 0.87 -17.61
C MET A 379 -7.96 0.91 -16.66
N ALA A 380 -8.61 -0.23 -16.49
CA ALA A 380 -9.68 -0.40 -15.54
C ALA A 380 -9.69 -1.82 -14.96
N ARG A 381 -10.25 -1.96 -13.75
CA ARG A 381 -10.41 -3.24 -13.06
C ARG A 381 -11.71 -3.28 -12.26
N TRP A 382 -12.43 -4.37 -12.41
CA TRP A 382 -13.65 -4.65 -11.68
C TRP A 382 -13.52 -5.94 -10.87
N LEU A 383 -14.22 -5.99 -9.74
CA LEU A 383 -14.26 -7.14 -8.84
C LEU A 383 -15.69 -7.68 -8.72
N TRP A 384 -15.78 -8.99 -8.56
CA TRP A 384 -17.00 -9.74 -8.27
C TRP A 384 -16.85 -10.46 -6.93
N LYS A 385 -17.68 -10.11 -5.95
CA LYS A 385 -17.62 -10.61 -4.57
C LYS A 385 -18.91 -11.26 -4.06
N SER A 386 -20.08 -10.98 -4.66
CA SER A 386 -21.34 -11.62 -4.23
C SER A 386 -21.33 -13.13 -4.42
N THR A 387 -20.45 -13.59 -5.30
CA THR A 387 -20.31 -14.99 -5.71
C THR A 387 -21.53 -15.59 -6.39
N ARG A 388 -22.48 -14.73 -6.78
CA ARG A 388 -23.70 -15.08 -7.50
C ARG A 388 -23.60 -14.58 -8.94
N THR A 389 -23.86 -15.46 -9.89
CA THR A 389 -23.98 -15.08 -11.30
C THR A 389 -25.42 -14.68 -11.64
N LYS A 390 -25.59 -13.91 -12.72
CA LYS A 390 -26.89 -13.57 -13.32
C LYS A 390 -27.32 -14.66 -14.31
N ALA A 391 -28.50 -14.48 -14.91
CA ALA A 391 -29.02 -15.35 -15.96
C ALA A 391 -27.96 -15.61 -17.05
N GLY A 392 -27.83 -16.87 -17.46
CA GLY A 392 -26.79 -17.28 -18.40
C GLY A 392 -25.37 -17.31 -17.82
N ASN A 393 -25.23 -17.46 -16.49
CA ASN A 393 -23.95 -17.50 -15.79
C ASN A 393 -23.11 -16.24 -15.90
N ALA A 394 -23.71 -15.09 -16.27
CA ALA A 394 -23.00 -13.84 -16.45
C ALA A 394 -22.53 -13.28 -15.10
N VAL A 395 -21.26 -12.87 -15.00
CA VAL A 395 -20.66 -12.31 -13.79
C VAL A 395 -21.11 -10.87 -13.58
N PRO A 396 -21.90 -10.54 -12.54
CA PRO A 396 -22.20 -9.15 -12.22
C PRO A 396 -21.00 -8.51 -11.55
N TRP A 397 -20.35 -7.57 -12.22
CA TRP A 397 -19.32 -6.77 -11.60
C TRP A 397 -19.97 -5.86 -10.55
N GLU A 398 -19.36 -5.74 -9.38
CA GLU A 398 -19.94 -5.00 -8.24
C GLU A 398 -19.07 -3.83 -7.82
N ILE A 399 -17.75 -3.96 -7.95
CA ILE A 399 -16.81 -2.98 -7.44
C ILE A 399 -15.89 -2.57 -8.57
N GLN A 400 -15.86 -1.29 -8.89
CA GLN A 400 -14.83 -0.69 -9.75
C GLN A 400 -13.63 -0.33 -8.88
N ALA A 401 -12.59 -1.16 -8.93
CA ALA A 401 -11.38 -0.96 -8.14
C ALA A 401 -10.48 0.15 -8.73
N VAL A 402 -10.41 0.23 -10.05
CA VAL A 402 -9.71 1.30 -10.78
C VAL A 402 -10.39 1.53 -12.12
N ASN A 403 -10.44 2.77 -12.57
CA ASN A 403 -10.77 3.15 -13.94
C ASN A 403 -10.13 4.51 -14.21
N THR A 404 -9.05 4.52 -14.97
CA THR A 404 -8.30 5.74 -15.29
C THR A 404 -8.79 6.42 -16.57
N ASP A 405 -9.72 5.79 -17.30
CA ASP A 405 -10.33 6.32 -18.51
C ASP A 405 -11.83 6.01 -18.52
N SER A 406 -12.58 6.76 -17.71
CA SER A 406 -14.03 6.60 -17.56
C SER A 406 -14.81 6.89 -18.83
N ASP A 407 -14.25 7.65 -19.77
CA ASP A 407 -14.89 7.96 -21.05
C ASP A 407 -14.78 6.76 -22.00
N ASN A 408 -13.71 5.97 -21.90
CA ASN A 408 -13.54 4.77 -22.69
C ASN A 408 -14.19 3.54 -22.03
N PHE A 409 -14.07 3.36 -20.73
CA PHE A 409 -14.58 2.19 -20.00
C PHE A 409 -15.89 2.50 -19.27
N LEU A 410 -17.01 2.28 -19.95
CA LEU A 410 -18.35 2.52 -19.39
C LEU A 410 -18.88 1.28 -18.69
N TRP A 411 -19.28 1.43 -17.43
CA TRP A 411 -19.82 0.37 -16.61
C TRP A 411 -20.78 0.94 -15.55
N GLU A 412 -21.75 0.14 -15.13
CA GLU A 412 -22.65 0.45 -14.02
C GLU A 412 -22.66 -0.69 -13.00
N GLU A 413 -22.78 -0.35 -11.73
CA GLU A 413 -22.77 -1.30 -10.62
C GLU A 413 -23.79 -2.43 -10.81
N GLY A 414 -23.32 -3.67 -10.61
CA GLY A 414 -24.11 -4.88 -10.78
C GLY A 414 -24.30 -5.32 -12.23
N LYS A 415 -23.94 -4.53 -13.26
CA LYS A 415 -24.04 -4.98 -14.66
C LYS A 415 -22.90 -5.97 -14.99
N ALA A 416 -23.25 -6.97 -15.82
CA ALA A 416 -22.28 -7.97 -16.28
C ALA A 416 -21.46 -7.52 -17.50
N THR A 417 -21.89 -6.42 -18.13
CA THR A 417 -21.28 -5.91 -19.35
C THR A 417 -20.53 -4.62 -19.07
N ILE A 418 -19.30 -4.54 -19.57
CA ILE A 418 -18.48 -3.34 -19.65
C ILE A 418 -18.41 -2.93 -21.12
N VAL A 419 -18.54 -1.65 -21.42
CA VAL A 419 -18.47 -1.15 -22.81
C VAL A 419 -17.17 -0.38 -23.01
N THR A 420 -16.39 -0.75 -24.02
CA THR A 420 -15.24 0.05 -24.48
C THR A 420 -15.66 0.96 -25.63
N VAL A 421 -15.52 2.28 -25.47
CA VAL A 421 -15.99 3.24 -26.48
C VAL A 421 -15.07 3.29 -27.70
N ALA A 422 -13.77 3.39 -27.48
CA ALA A 422 -12.78 3.51 -28.54
C ALA A 422 -12.35 2.15 -29.11
N PRO A 423 -12.20 2.02 -30.44
CA PRO A 423 -11.59 0.83 -31.02
C PRO A 423 -10.09 0.77 -30.70
N GLY A 424 -9.49 -0.41 -30.80
CA GLY A 424 -8.04 -0.58 -30.67
C GLY A 424 -7.62 -1.94 -30.14
N LEU A 425 -6.35 -2.05 -29.76
CA LEU A 425 -5.82 -3.22 -29.06
C LEU A 425 -6.01 -3.03 -27.55
N TYR A 426 -6.52 -4.08 -26.92
CA TYR A 426 -6.77 -4.11 -25.49
C TYR A 426 -6.14 -5.35 -24.90
N GLU A 427 -5.29 -5.16 -23.90
CA GLU A 427 -4.90 -6.23 -23.01
C GLU A 427 -6.05 -6.52 -22.04
N VAL A 428 -6.46 -7.79 -21.99
CA VAL A 428 -7.47 -8.28 -21.06
C VAL A 428 -6.85 -9.33 -20.15
N TYR A 429 -7.16 -9.25 -18.87
CA TYR A 429 -6.71 -10.23 -17.90
C TYR A 429 -7.75 -10.44 -16.82
N PHE A 430 -7.87 -11.65 -16.34
CA PHE A 430 -8.83 -11.98 -15.28
C PHE A 430 -8.27 -13.06 -14.37
N GLY A 431 -8.85 -13.13 -13.18
CA GLY A 431 -8.57 -14.19 -12.21
C GLY A 431 -9.84 -14.54 -11.46
N PHE A 432 -10.13 -15.84 -11.35
CA PHE A 432 -11.25 -16.38 -10.60
C PHE A 432 -10.77 -17.42 -9.61
N TYR A 433 -11.22 -17.35 -8.37
CA TYR A 433 -10.78 -18.22 -7.30
C TYR A 433 -11.96 -18.60 -6.39
N PRO A 434 -11.88 -19.73 -5.66
CA PRO A 434 -12.92 -20.09 -4.70
C PRO A 434 -12.98 -19.07 -3.56
N ALA A 435 -14.18 -18.67 -3.15
CA ALA A 435 -14.36 -17.83 -1.97
C ALA A 435 -13.86 -18.54 -0.70
N ALA A 436 -13.44 -17.75 0.28
CA ALA A 436 -12.95 -18.27 1.55
C ALA A 436 -13.99 -19.18 2.23
N GLY A 437 -13.56 -20.38 2.64
CA GLY A 437 -14.40 -21.35 3.37
C GLY A 437 -15.23 -22.29 2.51
N ALA A 438 -15.04 -22.32 1.19
CA ALA A 438 -15.76 -23.25 0.31
C ALA A 438 -15.21 -24.70 0.41
N SER A 439 -16.08 -25.71 0.66
CA SER A 439 -15.72 -27.14 0.86
C SER A 439 -15.43 -27.95 -0.42
N ARG A 440 -14.26 -28.61 -0.51
CA ARG A 440 -13.67 -29.28 -1.71
C ARG A 440 -14.42 -30.46 -2.35
N LYS A 441 -15.35 -31.13 -1.67
CA LYS A 441 -15.74 -32.50 -2.05
C LYS A 441 -16.80 -32.51 -3.18
N GLY A 442 -16.46 -33.09 -4.35
CA GLY A 442 -17.40 -33.31 -5.47
C GLY A 442 -17.49 -32.16 -6.48
N ARG A 443 -16.38 -31.46 -6.69
CA ARG A 443 -16.29 -30.15 -7.32
C ARG A 443 -16.05 -30.18 -8.83
N ALA A 444 -16.91 -29.49 -9.59
CA ALA A 444 -16.73 -29.34 -11.03
C ALA A 444 -15.76 -28.18 -11.31
N PRO A 445 -14.75 -28.35 -12.18
CA PRO A 445 -13.82 -27.29 -12.51
C PRO A 445 -14.55 -26.06 -13.09
N PRO A 446 -14.14 -24.83 -12.75
CA PRO A 446 -14.76 -23.64 -13.30
C PRO A 446 -14.45 -23.52 -14.80
N LEU A 447 -15.48 -23.22 -15.57
CA LEU A 447 -15.45 -22.80 -16.95
C LEU A 447 -15.68 -21.29 -16.99
N ILE A 448 -14.68 -20.54 -17.42
CA ILE A 448 -14.76 -19.09 -17.61
C ILE A 448 -14.74 -18.79 -19.10
N GLN A 449 -15.68 -17.98 -19.56
CA GLN A 449 -15.69 -17.51 -20.94
C GLN A 449 -15.72 -15.98 -20.96
N LEU A 450 -14.83 -15.38 -21.74
CA LEU A 450 -14.85 -13.96 -22.04
C LEU A 450 -15.62 -13.77 -23.34
N LEU A 451 -16.67 -12.96 -23.30
CA LEU A 451 -17.52 -12.66 -24.42
C LEU A 451 -17.28 -11.22 -24.90
N ILE A 452 -17.13 -11.07 -26.22
CA ILE A 452 -17.06 -9.77 -26.90
C ILE A 452 -18.27 -9.68 -27.83
N ASN A 453 -19.13 -8.70 -27.59
CA ASN A 453 -20.39 -8.51 -28.31
C ASN A 453 -21.32 -9.74 -28.30
N GLY A 454 -21.22 -10.58 -27.27
CA GLY A 454 -22.00 -11.81 -27.13
C GLY A 454 -21.35 -13.05 -27.74
N GLU A 455 -20.20 -12.92 -28.41
CA GLU A 455 -19.43 -14.03 -28.97
C GLU A 455 -18.27 -14.40 -28.03
N VAL A 456 -17.97 -15.69 -27.90
CA VAL A 456 -16.88 -16.17 -27.05
C VAL A 456 -15.54 -15.86 -27.70
N ALA A 457 -14.76 -14.96 -27.09
CA ALA A 457 -13.43 -14.59 -27.55
C ALA A 457 -12.33 -15.39 -26.86
N MET A 458 -12.54 -15.79 -25.60
CA MET A 458 -11.57 -16.59 -24.83
C MET A 458 -12.32 -17.55 -23.92
N VAL A 459 -11.79 -18.77 -23.79
CA VAL A 459 -12.27 -19.77 -22.83
C VAL A 459 -11.10 -20.18 -21.95
N ALA A 460 -11.29 -20.11 -20.64
CA ALA A 460 -10.35 -20.63 -19.67
C ALA A 460 -11.03 -21.80 -18.94
N VAL A 461 -10.45 -22.98 -19.08
CA VAL A 461 -10.90 -24.23 -18.45
C VAL A 461 -9.75 -24.79 -17.64
N ASN A 462 -10.06 -25.37 -16.49
CA ASN A 462 -9.07 -26.17 -15.75
C ASN A 462 -8.83 -27.49 -16.51
N ASN A 463 -7.70 -27.60 -17.20
CA ASN A 463 -7.29 -28.84 -17.87
C ASN A 463 -6.20 -29.56 -17.05
N PRO A 464 -6.55 -30.55 -16.21
CA PRO A 464 -5.56 -31.29 -15.43
C PRO A 464 -4.58 -32.12 -16.30
N SER A 465 -4.89 -32.35 -17.58
CA SER A 465 -4.07 -33.14 -18.51
C SER A 465 -2.90 -32.36 -19.12
N ALA A 466 -2.97 -31.02 -19.13
CA ALA A 466 -1.94 -30.17 -19.77
C ALA A 466 -0.59 -30.16 -19.00
N ILE A 467 -0.56 -30.73 -17.80
CA ILE A 467 0.60 -30.71 -16.89
C ILE A 467 1.67 -31.76 -17.29
N GLN A 468 1.35 -32.75 -18.12
CA GLN A 468 2.31 -33.81 -18.49
C GLN A 468 3.30 -33.44 -19.62
N ALA A 469 3.11 -32.32 -20.34
CA ALA A 469 3.93 -32.00 -21.51
C ALA A 469 5.03 -30.93 -21.26
N GLY A 470 5.09 -30.32 -20.07
CA GLY A 470 5.96 -29.16 -19.80
C GLY A 470 7.27 -29.43 -19.05
N SER A 471 7.52 -30.64 -18.57
CA SER A 471 8.72 -30.99 -17.80
C SER A 471 9.60 -31.99 -18.54
N GLY A 472 10.39 -31.50 -19.49
CA GLY A 472 11.36 -32.30 -20.25
C GLY A 472 12.50 -31.46 -20.82
N GLY A 473 13.12 -30.63 -19.97
CA GLY A 473 14.33 -29.89 -20.32
C GLY A 473 15.58 -30.76 -20.28
N ALA A 474 16.21 -30.89 -21.44
CA ALA A 474 17.65 -30.98 -21.69
C ALA A 474 18.56 -31.51 -20.54
N ALA A 475 18.93 -32.78 -20.63
CA ALA A 475 20.23 -33.26 -20.16
C ALA A 475 20.79 -34.24 -21.21
N GLY A 476 21.90 -33.87 -21.84
CA GLY A 476 22.58 -34.71 -22.81
C GLY A 476 23.36 -35.83 -22.13
N ALA A 477 23.29 -37.03 -22.72
CA ALA A 477 24.33 -38.05 -22.60
C ALA A 477 24.29 -38.95 -23.84
N TYR A 478 25.48 -39.18 -24.39
CA TYR A 478 25.80 -40.09 -25.48
C TYR A 478 25.24 -41.51 -25.27
N ILE A 479 24.84 -42.18 -26.36
CA ILE A 479 25.33 -43.50 -26.82
C ILE A 479 24.35 -44.10 -27.84
N GLY A 480 24.90 -44.51 -29.00
CA GLY A 480 24.68 -45.86 -29.54
C GLY A 480 23.46 -46.13 -30.42
N ALA A 481 23.75 -46.36 -31.70
CA ALA A 481 22.86 -46.94 -32.69
C ALA A 481 22.36 -48.36 -32.33
N ALA A 482 21.10 -48.67 -32.65
CA ALA A 482 20.64 -49.95 -33.19
C ALA A 482 19.18 -49.85 -33.67
N SER A 483 18.92 -50.27 -34.91
CA SER A 483 17.58 -50.54 -35.47
C SER A 483 17.11 -51.98 -35.12
N PRO A 484 16.04 -52.53 -35.72
CA PRO A 484 14.67 -52.50 -35.20
C PRO A 484 14.08 -53.93 -35.02
N ALA A 485 12.93 -54.08 -34.35
CA ALA A 485 11.90 -55.12 -34.63
C ALA A 485 10.87 -55.17 -33.49
N GLY A 486 9.60 -55.43 -33.84
CA GLY A 486 8.65 -55.97 -32.85
C GLY A 486 7.20 -55.57 -33.07
N ALA A 487 6.54 -56.25 -33.99
CA ALA A 487 5.10 -56.21 -34.19
C ALA A 487 4.30 -56.53 -32.91
N ARG A 488 3.15 -55.86 -32.71
CA ARG A 488 1.86 -56.47 -32.34
C ARG A 488 0.76 -55.41 -32.13
N SER A 489 -0.18 -55.36 -33.07
CA SER A 489 -1.62 -55.18 -32.78
C SER A 489 -2.16 -56.53 -32.23
N PRO A 490 -3.40 -56.66 -31.67
CA PRO A 490 -4.54 -55.74 -31.76
C PRO A 490 -5.35 -55.56 -30.44
N ARG A 491 -6.24 -54.55 -30.38
CA ARG A 491 -7.66 -54.79 -30.08
C ARG A 491 -8.53 -53.55 -30.28
N THR A 492 -9.59 -53.79 -31.05
CA THR A 492 -10.76 -52.98 -31.32
C THR A 492 -11.61 -52.77 -30.06
N GLY A 493 -12.07 -51.54 -29.85
CA GLY A 493 -13.04 -51.14 -28.85
C GLY A 493 -13.74 -49.86 -29.29
N THR A 494 -14.79 -50.04 -30.05
CA THR A 494 -15.71 -49.02 -30.59
C THR A 494 -16.45 -48.26 -29.48
N SER A 495 -16.45 -46.92 -29.50
CA SER A 495 -17.64 -46.14 -29.14
C SER A 495 -17.57 -44.68 -29.64
N SER A 496 -18.59 -44.35 -30.45
CA SER A 496 -19.27 -43.07 -30.69
C SER A 496 -18.46 -41.78 -30.94
N ILE A 497 -18.47 -41.44 -32.23
CA ILE A 497 -18.27 -40.13 -32.84
C ILE A 497 -19.42 -39.18 -32.45
N ALA A 498 -19.07 -37.99 -31.94
CA ALA A 498 -19.88 -36.79 -32.10
C ALA A 498 -18.95 -35.70 -32.66
N SER A 499 -19.10 -35.46 -33.96
CA SER A 499 -18.34 -34.52 -34.77
C SER A 499 -18.90 -33.09 -34.63
N GLY A 500 -18.14 -32.20 -33.99
CA GLY A 500 -18.25 -30.74 -34.15
C GLY A 500 -17.18 -30.24 -35.15
N PRO A 501 -17.38 -29.07 -35.79
CA PRO A 501 -16.49 -28.59 -36.85
C PRO A 501 -15.11 -28.17 -36.29
N PRO A 502 -14.03 -28.29 -37.08
CA PRO A 502 -12.69 -27.88 -36.65
C PRO A 502 -12.54 -26.37 -36.78
N GLY A 503 -13.00 -25.63 -35.76
CA GLY A 503 -12.52 -24.28 -35.51
C GLY A 503 -11.22 -24.37 -34.73
N MET A 504 -10.15 -23.72 -35.18
CA MET A 504 -8.91 -23.57 -34.41
C MET A 504 -9.23 -22.90 -33.06
N GLU A 505 -9.44 -23.69 -32.01
CA GLU A 505 -9.47 -23.20 -30.64
C GLU A 505 -8.06 -22.70 -30.30
N ARG A 506 -7.91 -21.38 -30.29
CA ARG A 506 -6.68 -20.71 -29.88
C ARG A 506 -6.54 -20.93 -28.38
N ALA A 507 -5.78 -21.96 -27.98
CA ALA A 507 -5.47 -22.22 -26.58
C ALA A 507 -4.63 -21.05 -26.02
N THR A 508 -5.28 -20.10 -25.37
CA THR A 508 -4.63 -18.98 -24.67
C THR A 508 -3.93 -19.49 -23.42
N SER A 509 -2.76 -18.90 -23.13
CA SER A 509 -1.88 -19.27 -22.01
C SER A 509 -2.65 -19.25 -20.68
N THR A 510 -3.09 -20.43 -20.24
CA THR A 510 -3.84 -20.61 -18.99
C THR A 510 -2.89 -21.23 -17.98
N THR A 511 -2.40 -20.43 -17.04
CA THR A 511 -1.47 -20.88 -15.98
C THR A 511 -2.24 -21.19 -14.70
N GLY A 512 -3.03 -22.27 -14.69
CA GLY A 512 -3.79 -22.70 -13.52
C GLY A 512 -3.19 -23.94 -12.85
N LEU A 513 -2.35 -23.77 -11.81
CA LEU A 513 -1.96 -24.86 -10.90
C LEU A 513 -3.07 -25.10 -9.87
N VAL A 514 -4.16 -25.80 -10.23
CA VAL A 514 -5.29 -26.05 -9.32
C VAL A 514 -5.05 -27.30 -8.45
N THR A 515 -3.94 -27.34 -7.70
CA THR A 515 -3.70 -28.39 -6.69
C THR A 515 -3.78 -27.87 -5.25
N SER A 516 -3.72 -26.55 -5.04
CA SER A 516 -3.75 -25.92 -3.71
C SER A 516 -5.10 -25.23 -3.42
N ASN A 517 -5.43 -25.03 -2.14
CA ASN A 517 -6.61 -24.25 -1.70
C ASN A 517 -6.52 -22.76 -2.03
N THR A 518 -5.36 -22.34 -2.54
CA THR A 518 -4.96 -20.94 -2.69
C THR A 518 -4.93 -20.52 -4.16
N THR A 519 -5.08 -21.47 -5.09
CA THR A 519 -4.87 -21.22 -6.52
C THR A 519 -6.19 -21.14 -7.29
N GLY A 520 -6.39 -20.02 -7.96
CA GLY A 520 -7.49 -19.78 -8.90
C GLY A 520 -7.13 -20.08 -10.36
N LEU A 521 -8.07 -19.81 -11.25
CA LEU A 521 -7.87 -19.79 -12.70
C LEU A 521 -7.60 -18.35 -13.14
N THR A 522 -6.51 -18.14 -13.89
CA THR A 522 -6.20 -16.83 -14.49
C THR A 522 -6.10 -16.94 -16.00
N GLY A 523 -6.49 -15.88 -16.69
CA GLY A 523 -6.35 -15.74 -18.14
C GLY A 523 -5.79 -14.37 -18.49
N TRP A 524 -5.03 -14.31 -19.59
CA TRP A 524 -4.42 -13.11 -20.11
C TRP A 524 -4.33 -13.21 -21.64
N ASP A 525 -4.77 -12.17 -22.36
CA ASP A 525 -4.62 -12.08 -23.81
C ASP A 525 -4.69 -10.62 -24.30
N VAL A 526 -4.36 -10.39 -25.57
CA VAL A 526 -4.53 -9.11 -26.26
C VAL A 526 -5.59 -9.25 -27.34
N LEU A 527 -6.66 -8.45 -27.24
CA LEU A 527 -7.80 -8.46 -28.13
C LEU A 527 -7.83 -7.20 -28.99
N SER A 528 -8.19 -7.36 -30.27
CA SER A 528 -8.58 -6.23 -31.12
C SER A 528 -10.08 -5.99 -30.95
N LEU A 529 -10.45 -4.85 -30.35
CA LEU A 529 -11.84 -4.52 -30.07
C LEU A 529 -12.36 -3.45 -31.05
N PRO A 530 -13.56 -3.63 -31.63
CA PRO A 530 -14.23 -2.58 -32.39
C PRO A 530 -14.72 -1.45 -31.48
N ALA A 531 -15.19 -0.36 -32.08
CA ALA A 531 -15.80 0.73 -31.33
C ALA A 531 -17.07 0.25 -30.61
N LYS A 532 -17.29 0.70 -29.38
CA LYS A 532 -18.45 0.33 -28.54
C LYS A 532 -18.54 -1.18 -28.28
N ALA A 533 -17.41 -1.88 -28.16
CA ALA A 533 -17.41 -3.32 -27.88
C ALA A 533 -17.95 -3.60 -26.47
N LYS A 534 -18.83 -4.60 -26.37
CA LYS A 534 -19.43 -5.07 -25.12
C LYS A 534 -18.66 -6.27 -24.60
N ILE A 535 -18.03 -6.13 -23.45
CA ILE A 535 -17.24 -7.17 -22.80
C ILE A 535 -18.06 -7.74 -21.66
N ALA A 536 -18.23 -9.06 -21.64
CA ALA A 536 -18.87 -9.77 -20.54
C ALA A 536 -18.07 -11.01 -20.18
N VAL A 537 -18.21 -11.50 -18.95
CA VAL A 537 -17.63 -12.77 -18.53
C VAL A 537 -18.74 -13.68 -18.04
N THR A 538 -18.74 -14.93 -18.47
CA THR A 538 -19.55 -15.99 -17.86
C THR A 538 -18.66 -16.83 -16.96
N TYR A 539 -19.22 -17.22 -15.82
CA TYR A 539 -18.59 -18.12 -14.86
C TYR A 539 -19.54 -19.29 -14.63
N GLN A 540 -19.17 -20.45 -15.14
CA GLN A 540 -19.84 -21.71 -14.87
C GLN A 540 -18.93 -22.58 -14.03
N GLY A 541 -19.09 -22.48 -12.73
CA GLY A 541 -18.33 -23.24 -11.76
C GLY A 541 -19.16 -23.43 -10.51
N GLU A 542 -18.51 -23.71 -9.40
CA GLU A 542 -19.18 -23.94 -8.13
C GLU A 542 -19.89 -22.70 -7.58
N ASP A 543 -20.82 -22.98 -6.67
CA ASP A 543 -21.34 -21.99 -5.74
C ASP A 543 -20.19 -21.40 -4.94
N ARG A 544 -20.06 -20.07 -5.03
CA ARG A 544 -19.10 -19.24 -4.31
C ARG A 544 -17.76 -18.94 -5.01
N GLY A 545 -17.77 -18.63 -6.30
CA GLY A 545 -16.60 -18.05 -6.99
C GLY A 545 -16.45 -16.55 -6.72
N GLU A 546 -15.22 -16.07 -6.55
CA GLU A 546 -14.89 -14.65 -6.63
C GLU A 546 -13.95 -14.41 -7.81
N GLY A 547 -13.86 -13.18 -8.29
CA GLY A 547 -12.91 -12.87 -9.34
C GLY A 547 -12.76 -11.40 -9.67
N PHE A 548 -11.87 -11.13 -10.61
CA PHE A 548 -11.65 -9.80 -11.16
C PHE A 548 -11.45 -9.85 -12.67
N LEU A 549 -11.77 -8.75 -13.32
CA LEU A 549 -11.48 -8.49 -14.74
C LEU A 549 -10.74 -7.16 -14.83
N GLY A 550 -9.62 -7.17 -15.55
CA GLY A 550 -8.84 -6.00 -15.89
C GLY A 550 -8.78 -5.79 -17.40
N LEU A 551 -8.81 -4.53 -17.80
CA LEU A 551 -8.65 -4.09 -19.19
C LEU A 551 -7.58 -3.00 -19.23
N ARG A 552 -6.75 -3.03 -20.26
CA ARG A 552 -5.81 -1.94 -20.59
C ARG A 552 -5.80 -1.71 -22.09
N LYS A 553 -6.14 -0.50 -22.54
CA LYS A 553 -5.94 -0.12 -23.94
C LYS A 553 -4.44 0.11 -24.18
N LEU A 554 -3.90 -0.50 -25.23
CA LEU A 554 -2.48 -0.46 -25.59
C LEU A 554 -2.16 0.70 -26.52
#